data_AF-Q8SUM2-F1
#
_entry.id   AF-Q8SUM2-F1
#
_cell.length_a   1.000
_cell.length_b   1.000
_cell.length_c   1.000
_cell.angle_alpha   90.00
_cell.angle_beta   90.00
_cell.angle_gamma   90.00
#
_symmetry.space_group_name_H-M   'P 1'
#
loop_
_entity.id
_entity.type
_entity.pdbx_description
1 polymer ?
#
loop_
_entity_poly.entity_id
_entity_poly.type
_entity_poly.pdbx_seq_one_letter_code
_entity_poly.pdbx_strand_id
1 'polypeptide(L)'
;MRFSNTLKANQVDEWKENYVSYEALKPLIGRDKGGFAARIDEELRKINDFFFLLEKKAVIEKEEIFADVGISPEDRLNKDLGVRIRDLQKKTECMSDDQGGRLRIKTDRSAEFDNEGDDEDSRNGSEEDESDNFEYLTKKTGRSADERGLGGIFKISRRFERRRREKNIQEFLHAVISIKRFRELNYTGLMKLSKKYDRMYPQERFHEAFSRSVNESYFNKSRRIDDVYRSVKELYTNVFAKDDPAKARTVFRKLKGKRRADPFVSYASGVLGGISLAIIGLMDFGNKQMDKELFFSMALLQYGAFLFGVSLAIFKRFHINYKFIFNFDVCSSLSSDKYLFVTSLSIFSNAVGTWINISFVHLNPYYLVLVHFLILMMPFKVLYHESRFYLLLVVFRIIVFPMSFVRFRHFYFADVGQSLTFCFKKMLFYGMSLDWKVEGCANSFFATIRFLQCLRRYRDTRLKFPHIANALKYSLLILVGFSQPLYASRKTWDLFIYRAMVISATSIYSSVWDVFVDWGIVRDKMMYPRYVYGCGVVFNFLCRFSWVLLYWFEIPVFWMAFLEINRRFVWTVFRVEFEHLNNCSEFKSMGSMQLTSRELFYKRDYEADARVNDTETENDSSVT
;
A
#
# COMPACT_ATOMS: atom_id res chain seq x y z
N MET A 1 -13.49 23.47 -16.54
CA MET A 1 -13.46 23.11 -15.10
C MET A 1 -12.86 24.25 -14.28
N ARG A 2 -13.43 24.60 -13.12
CA ARG A 2 -12.85 25.58 -12.18
C ARG A 2 -11.50 25.04 -11.67
N PHE A 3 -10.45 25.85 -11.68
CA PHE A 3 -9.08 25.42 -11.30
C PHE A 3 -9.00 24.83 -9.88
N SER A 4 -9.84 25.29 -8.94
CA SER A 4 -9.92 24.69 -7.61
C SER A 4 -10.21 23.18 -7.65
N ASN A 5 -11.13 22.75 -8.52
CA ASN A 5 -11.45 21.32 -8.67
C ASN A 5 -10.25 20.57 -9.27
N THR A 6 -9.51 21.21 -10.19
CA THR A 6 -8.29 20.64 -10.76
C THR A 6 -7.19 20.49 -9.72
N LEU A 7 -7.00 21.49 -8.85
CA LEU A 7 -6.01 21.45 -7.76
C LEU A 7 -6.36 20.34 -6.76
N LYS A 8 -7.60 20.33 -6.25
CA LYS A 8 -8.10 19.28 -5.34
C LYS A 8 -7.98 17.88 -5.94
N ALA A 9 -8.25 17.72 -7.23
CA ALA A 9 -8.18 16.43 -7.89
C ALA A 9 -6.74 15.98 -8.18
N ASN A 10 -5.74 16.86 -8.19
CA ASN A 10 -4.37 16.55 -8.61
C ASN A 10 -3.30 16.71 -7.53
N GLN A 11 -3.62 17.35 -6.41
CA GLN A 11 -2.73 17.44 -5.26
C GLN A 11 -2.37 16.05 -4.68
N VAL A 12 -1.24 16.01 -3.99
CA VAL A 12 -0.76 14.90 -3.17
C VAL A 12 -1.24 15.18 -1.75
N ASP A 13 -1.98 14.24 -1.16
CA ASP A 13 -2.72 14.50 0.07
C ASP A 13 -1.80 14.72 1.27
N GLU A 14 -0.66 14.02 1.30
CA GLU A 14 0.40 14.20 2.29
C GLU A 14 0.98 15.62 2.26
N TRP A 15 0.86 16.32 1.13
CA TRP A 15 1.43 17.66 0.93
C TRP A 15 0.33 18.73 0.87
N LYS A 16 -0.93 18.39 1.17
CA LYS A 16 -2.10 19.26 1.00
C LYS A 16 -1.94 20.62 1.68
N GLU A 17 -1.32 20.66 2.86
CA GLU A 17 -1.06 21.90 3.62
C GLU A 17 -0.02 22.80 2.94
N ASN A 18 0.86 22.22 2.12
CA ASN A 18 1.96 22.90 1.42
C ASN A 18 1.58 23.32 -0.01
N TYR A 19 0.41 22.92 -0.52
CA TYR A 19 -0.14 23.50 -1.74
C TYR A 19 -0.67 24.91 -1.47
N VAL A 20 -0.74 25.70 -2.53
CA VAL A 20 -1.36 27.03 -2.51
C VAL A 20 -2.80 26.93 -1.98
N SER A 21 -3.11 27.72 -0.95
CA SER A 21 -4.42 27.80 -0.30
C SER A 21 -5.48 28.48 -1.18
N TYR A 22 -5.71 27.97 -2.38
CA TYR A 22 -6.47 28.63 -3.45
C TYR A 22 -7.91 28.99 -3.06
N GLU A 23 -8.60 28.12 -2.31
CA GLU A 23 -9.98 28.38 -1.86
C GLU A 23 -10.07 29.44 -0.77
N ALA A 24 -9.03 29.61 0.05
CA ALA A 24 -8.97 30.64 1.08
C ALA A 24 -8.56 32.00 0.49
N LEU A 25 -7.58 32.01 -0.43
CA LEU A 25 -7.05 33.22 -1.05
C LEU A 25 -7.99 33.83 -2.09
N LYS A 26 -8.70 33.01 -2.86
CA LYS A 26 -9.59 33.49 -3.93
C LYS A 26 -10.69 34.48 -3.47
N PRO A 27 -11.39 34.27 -2.33
CA PRO A 27 -12.36 35.24 -1.82
C PRO A 27 -11.70 36.43 -1.11
N LEU A 28 -10.49 36.27 -0.56
CA LEU A 28 -9.75 37.35 0.11
C LEU A 28 -9.46 38.54 -0.82
N ILE A 29 -9.21 38.29 -2.11
CA ILE A 29 -8.96 39.35 -3.13
C ILE A 29 -10.03 40.46 -3.10
N GLY A 30 -11.29 40.12 -2.85
CA GLY A 30 -12.39 41.09 -2.81
C GLY A 30 -12.73 41.63 -1.43
N ARG A 31 -12.19 41.05 -0.35
CA ARG A 31 -12.51 41.42 1.04
C ARG A 31 -11.43 42.26 1.70
N ASP A 32 -10.17 41.87 1.50
CA ASP A 32 -9.01 42.51 2.10
C ASP A 32 -7.82 42.42 1.14
N LYS A 33 -7.55 43.56 0.52
CA LYS A 33 -6.53 43.73 -0.51
C LYS A 33 -5.12 43.61 0.07
N GLY A 34 -4.86 44.28 1.19
CA GLY A 34 -3.56 44.24 1.87
C GLY A 34 -3.27 42.88 2.46
N GLY A 35 -4.26 42.26 3.10
CA GLY A 35 -4.15 40.90 3.63
C GLY A 35 -3.94 39.84 2.56
N PHE A 36 -4.51 40.01 1.36
CA PHE A 36 -4.23 39.10 0.24
C PHE A 36 -2.76 39.17 -0.21
N ALA A 37 -2.21 40.36 -0.40
CA ALA A 37 -0.84 40.55 -0.87
C ALA A 37 0.19 39.94 0.10
N ALA A 38 0.03 40.19 1.41
CA ALA A 38 0.90 39.59 2.43
C ALA A 38 0.79 38.05 2.44
N ARG A 39 -0.43 37.52 2.33
CA ARG A 39 -0.68 36.08 2.46
C ARG A 39 -0.29 35.27 1.23
N ILE A 40 -0.34 35.86 0.03
CA ILE A 40 0.14 35.18 -1.18
C ILE A 40 1.68 35.09 -1.20
N ASP A 41 2.39 36.07 -0.65
CA ASP A 41 3.85 36.02 -0.47
C ASP A 41 4.27 35.02 0.61
N GLU A 42 3.52 34.92 1.71
CA GLU A 42 3.71 33.86 2.71
C GLU A 42 3.52 32.46 2.10
N GLU A 43 2.49 32.29 1.27
CA GLU A 43 2.24 31.03 0.57
C GLU A 43 3.33 30.70 -0.44
N LEU A 44 3.88 31.70 -1.14
CA LEU A 44 5.04 31.54 -2.02
C LEU A 44 6.26 31.04 -1.24
N ARG A 45 6.59 31.64 -0.09
CA ARG A 45 7.70 31.20 0.78
C ARG A 45 7.50 29.76 1.25
N LYS A 46 6.32 29.44 1.79
CA LYS A 46 5.95 28.07 2.21
C LYS A 46 6.16 27.05 1.09
N ILE A 47 5.67 27.34 -0.12
CA ILE A 47 5.81 26.45 -1.29
C ILE A 47 7.29 26.29 -1.67
N ASN A 48 8.05 27.38 -1.63
CA ASN A 48 9.45 27.41 -2.00
C ASN A 48 10.30 26.55 -1.07
N ASP A 49 10.13 26.72 0.24
CA ASP A 49 10.87 25.98 1.27
C ASP A 49 10.53 24.49 1.23
N PHE A 50 9.23 24.17 1.09
CA PHE A 50 8.77 22.79 0.95
C PHE A 50 9.34 22.12 -0.31
N PHE A 51 9.38 22.82 -1.45
CA PHE A 51 9.97 22.27 -2.67
C PHE A 51 11.48 22.04 -2.54
N PHE A 52 12.22 22.96 -1.92
CA PHE A 52 13.65 22.79 -1.66
C PHE A 52 13.94 21.51 -0.87
N LEU A 53 13.14 21.26 0.16
CA LEU A 53 13.26 20.07 1.00
C LEU A 53 12.94 18.77 0.23
N LEU A 54 11.87 18.78 -0.59
CA LEU A 54 11.53 17.65 -1.47
C LEU A 54 12.65 17.36 -2.49
N GLU A 55 13.25 18.38 -3.08
CA GLU A 55 14.31 18.22 -4.06
C GLU A 55 15.61 17.71 -3.43
N LYS A 56 16.04 18.30 -2.30
CA LYS A 56 17.23 17.85 -1.55
C LYS A 56 17.14 16.36 -1.21
N LYS A 57 15.97 15.94 -0.72
CA LYS A 57 15.65 14.55 -0.41
C LYS A 57 15.74 13.64 -1.64
N ALA A 58 15.13 14.04 -2.75
CA ALA A 58 15.16 13.24 -3.97
C ALA A 58 16.59 13.05 -4.50
N VAL A 59 17.46 14.03 -4.32
CA VAL A 59 18.89 13.89 -4.67
C VAL A 59 19.57 12.84 -3.79
N ILE A 60 19.36 12.87 -2.47
CA ILE A 60 19.93 11.87 -1.54
C ILE A 60 19.45 10.46 -1.88
N GLU A 61 18.15 10.29 -2.15
CA GLU A 61 17.58 8.99 -2.54
C GLU A 61 18.18 8.42 -3.81
N LYS A 62 18.37 9.29 -4.80
CA LYS A 62 19.01 8.92 -6.05
C LYS A 62 20.39 8.34 -5.76
N GLU A 63 21.18 8.99 -4.90
CA GLU A 63 22.50 8.49 -4.54
C GLU A 63 22.45 7.12 -3.85
N GLU A 64 21.53 6.91 -2.91
CA GLU A 64 21.33 5.59 -2.27
C GLU A 64 20.95 4.51 -3.29
N ILE A 65 20.01 4.80 -4.20
CA ILE A 65 19.56 3.85 -5.23
C ILE A 65 20.68 3.48 -6.19
N PHE A 66 21.51 4.45 -6.57
CA PHE A 66 22.64 4.21 -7.48
C PHE A 66 23.73 3.37 -6.79
N ALA A 67 24.00 3.62 -5.51
CA ALA A 67 24.90 2.81 -4.71
C ALA A 67 24.38 1.36 -4.56
N ASP A 68 23.09 1.17 -4.29
CA ASP A 68 22.45 -0.15 -4.16
C ASP A 68 22.49 -0.99 -5.46
N VAL A 69 22.67 -0.33 -6.62
CA VAL A 69 22.79 -1.00 -7.93
C VAL A 69 24.25 -1.21 -8.34
N GLY A 70 25.22 -0.73 -7.55
CA GLY A 70 26.65 -0.94 -7.77
C GLY A 70 27.28 0.04 -8.76
N ILE A 71 26.71 1.23 -8.95
CA ILE A 71 27.26 2.26 -9.85
C ILE A 71 28.10 3.26 -9.03
N SER A 72 29.41 3.30 -9.28
CA SER A 72 30.34 4.22 -8.60
C SER A 72 30.07 5.69 -9.00
N PRO A 73 30.31 6.68 -8.12
CA PRO A 73 30.34 8.09 -8.51
C PRO A 73 31.28 8.40 -9.70
N GLU A 74 32.37 7.64 -9.85
CA GLU A 74 33.38 7.83 -10.91
C GLU A 74 32.86 7.39 -12.30
N ASP A 75 32.15 6.26 -12.37
CA ASP A 75 31.49 5.80 -13.60
C ASP A 75 30.43 6.78 -14.10
N ARG A 76 29.83 7.56 -13.18
CA ARG A 76 28.83 8.59 -13.49
C ARG A 76 29.43 9.85 -14.07
N LEU A 77 30.57 10.31 -13.53
CA LEU A 77 31.24 11.50 -14.05
C LEU A 77 31.58 11.33 -15.54
N ASN A 78 32.09 10.15 -15.91
CA ASN A 78 32.40 9.81 -17.29
C ASN A 78 31.15 9.73 -18.20
N LYS A 79 30.01 9.26 -17.67
CA LYS A 79 28.75 9.16 -18.42
C LYS A 79 28.04 10.51 -18.56
N ASP A 80 27.98 11.34 -17.52
CA ASP A 80 27.42 12.69 -17.55
C ASP A 80 28.26 13.63 -18.44
N LEU A 81 29.59 13.48 -18.46
CA LEU A 81 30.44 14.13 -19.46
C LEU A 81 30.10 13.66 -20.88
N GLY A 82 29.98 12.35 -21.11
CA GLY A 82 29.65 11.79 -22.43
C GLY A 82 28.23 12.14 -22.93
N VAL A 83 27.25 12.32 -22.03
CA VAL A 83 25.90 12.79 -22.36
C VAL A 83 25.89 14.29 -22.63
N ARG A 84 26.58 15.11 -21.81
CA ARG A 84 26.74 16.55 -22.09
C ARG A 84 27.45 16.82 -23.41
N ILE A 85 28.48 16.04 -23.74
CA ILE A 85 29.19 16.14 -25.02
C ILE A 85 28.25 15.78 -26.18
N ARG A 86 27.45 14.71 -26.07
CA ARG A 86 26.46 14.34 -27.09
C ARG A 86 25.34 15.35 -27.26
N ASP A 87 24.82 15.90 -26.17
CA ASP A 87 23.78 16.93 -26.20
C ASP A 87 24.32 18.25 -26.76
N LEU A 88 25.59 18.58 -26.49
CA LEU A 88 26.28 19.71 -27.13
C LEU A 88 26.51 19.45 -28.61
N GLN A 89 26.96 18.26 -29.02
CA GLN A 89 27.15 17.88 -30.42
C GLN A 89 25.84 17.94 -31.21
N LYS A 90 24.73 17.40 -30.67
CA LYS A 90 23.40 17.52 -31.29
C LYS A 90 22.92 18.97 -31.40
N LYS A 91 23.27 19.82 -30.43
CA LYS A 91 22.90 21.24 -30.45
C LYS A 91 23.74 22.00 -31.47
N THR A 92 25.00 21.62 -31.67
CA THR A 92 25.88 22.16 -32.72
C THR A 92 25.44 21.69 -34.11
N GLU A 93 25.06 20.43 -34.27
CA GLU A 93 24.50 19.87 -35.53
C GLU A 93 23.18 20.56 -35.92
N CYS A 94 22.27 20.79 -34.96
CA CYS A 94 21.05 21.55 -35.21
C CYS A 94 21.30 23.05 -35.49
N MET A 95 22.47 23.59 -35.14
CA MET A 95 22.84 24.99 -35.45
C MET A 95 23.61 25.10 -36.78
N SER A 96 24.29 24.04 -37.23
CA SER A 96 24.97 24.00 -38.54
C SER A 96 24.02 23.76 -39.71
N ASP A 97 22.84 23.18 -39.49
CA ASP A 97 21.84 22.95 -40.55
C ASP A 97 21.06 24.22 -40.98
N ASP A 98 21.22 25.36 -40.28
CA ASP A 98 20.48 26.60 -40.57
C ASP A 98 21.27 27.62 -41.45
N GLN A 99 22.46 27.24 -41.96
CA GLN A 99 23.27 28.08 -42.85
C GLN A 99 23.68 27.46 -44.19
N GLY A 100 23.16 26.29 -44.57
CA GLY A 100 23.50 25.60 -45.81
C GLY A 100 22.38 25.60 -46.86
N GLY A 101 22.13 26.73 -47.50
CA GLY A 101 21.21 26.77 -48.65
C GLY A 101 21.80 26.13 -49.92
N ARG A 102 20.96 25.32 -50.60
CA ARG A 102 20.87 25.10 -52.06
C ARG A 102 21.80 24.04 -52.72
N LEU A 103 21.24 22.91 -53.19
CA LEU A 103 20.88 22.57 -54.60
C LEU A 103 20.82 21.03 -54.86
N ARG A 104 19.75 20.58 -55.55
CA ARG A 104 19.61 19.39 -56.44
C ARG A 104 19.75 17.97 -55.81
N ILE A 105 19.11 16.90 -56.27
CA ILE A 105 18.07 16.56 -57.27
C ILE A 105 17.57 15.15 -56.89
N LYS A 106 16.28 14.86 -57.14
CA LYS A 106 15.66 13.54 -57.06
C LYS A 106 16.29 12.53 -58.03
N THR A 107 16.43 11.27 -57.60
CA THR A 107 16.06 10.11 -58.43
C THR A 107 15.78 8.87 -57.56
N ASP A 108 14.56 8.35 -57.71
CA ASP A 108 14.08 7.04 -57.28
C ASP A 108 14.54 5.91 -58.23
N ARG A 109 14.32 4.66 -57.78
CA ARG A 109 14.21 3.36 -58.50
C ARG A 109 15.45 2.45 -58.45
N SER A 110 15.46 1.35 -57.69
CA SER A 110 14.74 0.04 -57.80
C SER A 110 15.50 -0.98 -58.66
N ALA A 111 15.85 -2.14 -58.10
CA ALA A 111 15.70 -3.49 -58.69
C ALA A 111 16.41 -4.55 -57.83
N GLU A 112 15.71 -5.68 -57.68
CA GLU A 112 16.15 -6.98 -57.16
C GLU A 112 17.31 -7.58 -57.97
N PHE A 113 18.06 -8.51 -57.37
CA PHE A 113 18.31 -9.83 -57.98
C PHE A 113 18.91 -10.82 -56.97
N ASP A 114 18.32 -12.01 -56.95
CA ASP A 114 18.76 -13.23 -56.28
C ASP A 114 20.05 -13.79 -56.89
N ASN A 115 20.85 -14.50 -56.10
CA ASN A 115 21.51 -15.72 -56.58
C ASN A 115 21.93 -16.64 -55.42
N GLU A 116 21.50 -17.89 -55.53
CA GLU A 116 21.90 -19.07 -54.76
C GLU A 116 23.28 -19.59 -55.23
N GLY A 117 23.96 -20.37 -54.37
CA GLY A 117 24.80 -21.47 -54.83
C GLY A 117 26.25 -21.53 -54.32
N ASP A 118 26.44 -22.48 -53.39
CA ASP A 118 27.55 -23.44 -53.29
C ASP A 118 28.74 -23.22 -52.34
N ASP A 119 28.94 -24.31 -51.59
CA ASP A 119 29.83 -24.62 -50.48
C ASP A 119 31.31 -24.80 -50.88
N GLU A 120 32.24 -24.52 -49.95
CA GLU A 120 33.21 -25.52 -49.46
C GLU A 120 34.08 -24.99 -48.28
N ASP A 121 34.03 -25.76 -47.18
CA ASP A 121 34.96 -25.98 -46.05
C ASP A 121 36.18 -25.07 -45.80
N SER A 122 36.31 -24.56 -44.57
CA SER A 122 37.26 -25.09 -43.56
C SER A 122 37.42 -24.24 -42.27
N ARG A 123 37.27 -24.94 -41.13
CA ARG A 123 37.94 -24.81 -39.81
C ARG A 123 38.26 -23.41 -39.22
N ASN A 124 37.64 -23.09 -38.07
CA ASN A 124 38.22 -23.02 -36.70
C ASN A 124 37.48 -22.03 -35.80
N GLY A 125 37.40 -22.35 -34.50
CA GLY A 125 37.53 -21.36 -33.44
C GLY A 125 36.24 -20.97 -32.69
N SER A 126 36.12 -21.49 -31.49
CA SER A 126 35.21 -21.11 -30.41
C SER A 126 35.33 -19.63 -30.00
N GLU A 127 34.20 -18.90 -29.98
CA GLU A 127 34.04 -17.62 -29.26
C GLU A 127 33.28 -17.86 -27.95
N GLU A 128 34.05 -18.16 -26.89
CA GLU A 128 33.71 -17.76 -25.52
C GLU A 128 34.29 -16.34 -25.30
N ASP A 129 33.53 -15.47 -24.62
CA ASP A 129 33.96 -14.32 -23.79
C ASP A 129 33.20 -13.01 -24.03
N GLU A 130 32.09 -12.83 -23.30
CA GLU A 130 31.63 -11.51 -22.84
C GLU A 130 30.82 -11.55 -21.52
N SER A 131 30.58 -12.74 -20.93
CA SER A 131 29.86 -12.89 -19.65
C SER A 131 30.73 -12.73 -18.40
N ASP A 132 32.05 -12.76 -18.53
CA ASP A 132 32.98 -12.89 -17.40
C ASP A 132 33.35 -11.57 -16.71
N ASN A 133 33.03 -10.44 -17.33
CA ASN A 133 33.37 -9.13 -16.76
C ASN A 133 32.47 -8.74 -15.55
N PHE A 134 31.37 -9.46 -15.33
CA PHE A 134 30.52 -9.27 -14.14
C PHE A 134 30.97 -10.13 -12.94
N GLU A 135 31.79 -11.15 -13.16
CA GLU A 135 32.24 -12.08 -12.11
C GLU A 135 33.44 -11.53 -11.32
N TYR A 136 34.31 -10.74 -11.96
CA TYR A 136 35.51 -10.19 -11.32
C TYR A 136 35.21 -9.03 -10.34
N LEU A 137 34.16 -8.23 -10.59
CA LEU A 137 33.82 -7.07 -9.77
C LEU A 137 33.08 -7.41 -8.46
N THR A 138 32.44 -8.59 -8.37
CA THR A 138 31.77 -9.03 -7.14
C THR A 138 32.71 -9.62 -6.08
N LYS A 139 33.99 -9.85 -6.39
CA LYS A 139 34.90 -10.61 -5.52
C LYS A 139 35.81 -9.76 -4.63
N LYS A 140 35.76 -8.42 -4.72
CA LYS A 140 36.73 -7.53 -4.02
C LYS A 140 36.18 -6.70 -2.85
N THR A 141 34.89 -6.82 -2.51
CA THR A 141 34.31 -6.13 -1.34
C THR A 141 33.74 -7.14 -0.35
N GLY A 142 34.53 -7.49 0.67
CA GLY A 142 34.05 -8.22 1.85
C GLY A 142 34.84 -9.48 2.21
N ARG A 143 36.16 -9.35 2.44
CA ARG A 143 36.90 -10.30 3.28
C ARG A 143 37.05 -9.67 4.66
N SER A 144 36.12 -10.01 5.58
CA SER A 144 36.39 -10.33 6.99
C SER A 144 35.08 -10.44 7.78
N ALA A 145 34.95 -11.55 8.52
CA ALA A 145 34.11 -11.85 9.68
C ALA A 145 33.26 -13.12 9.48
N ASP A 146 33.83 -14.22 9.98
CA ASP A 146 33.24 -15.55 10.08
C ASP A 146 32.16 -15.55 11.19
N GLU A 147 30.88 -15.54 10.82
CA GLU A 147 29.77 -15.90 11.72
C GLU A 147 28.93 -16.99 11.08
N ARG A 148 29.22 -18.24 11.47
CA ARG A 148 28.38 -19.41 11.22
C ARG A 148 27.09 -19.31 12.04
N GLY A 149 26.07 -18.73 11.44
CA GLY A 149 24.68 -18.77 11.90
C GLY A 149 23.75 -19.26 10.78
N LEU A 150 22.57 -19.79 11.14
CA LEU A 150 21.51 -20.40 10.30
C LEU A 150 20.98 -19.58 9.09
N GLY A 151 21.65 -18.51 8.67
CA GLY A 151 21.35 -17.69 7.49
C GLY A 151 21.71 -18.34 6.13
N GLY A 152 22.41 -19.47 6.12
CA GLY A 152 22.81 -20.16 4.88
C GLY A 152 21.69 -20.92 4.15
N ILE A 153 20.56 -21.21 4.81
CA ILE A 153 19.52 -22.09 4.25
C ILE A 153 18.52 -21.35 3.35
N PHE A 154 18.44 -20.01 3.44
CA PHE A 154 17.61 -19.19 2.55
C PHE A 154 18.47 -18.14 1.84
N LYS A 155 19.32 -18.57 0.90
CA LYS A 155 19.91 -17.65 -0.08
C LYS A 155 18.75 -17.10 -0.92
N ILE A 156 18.30 -15.89 -0.57
CA ILE A 156 17.23 -15.18 -1.28
C ILE A 156 17.57 -15.21 -2.77
N SER A 157 16.67 -15.75 -3.59
CA SER A 157 16.92 -15.90 -5.02
C SER A 157 17.28 -14.55 -5.63
N ARG A 158 18.34 -14.48 -6.47
CA ARG A 158 18.74 -13.26 -7.20
C ARG A 158 17.56 -12.60 -7.94
N ARG A 159 16.56 -13.39 -8.35
CA ARG A 159 15.32 -12.91 -8.98
C ARG A 159 14.46 -12.07 -8.03
N PHE A 160 14.40 -12.41 -6.74
CA PHE A 160 13.62 -11.69 -5.74
C PHE A 160 14.24 -10.34 -5.39
N GLU A 161 15.57 -10.30 -5.21
CA GLU A 161 16.29 -9.04 -4.99
C GLU A 161 16.16 -8.10 -6.19
N ARG A 162 16.26 -8.64 -7.42
CA ARG A 162 16.02 -7.87 -8.64
C ARG A 162 14.61 -7.27 -8.65
N ARG A 163 13.57 -8.04 -8.34
CA ARG A 163 12.19 -7.52 -8.27
C ARG A 163 12.02 -6.45 -7.17
N ARG A 164 12.68 -6.63 -6.03
CA ARG A 164 12.68 -5.66 -4.93
C ARG A 164 13.30 -4.33 -5.37
N ARG A 165 14.48 -4.37 -6.01
CA ARG A 165 15.14 -3.17 -6.56
C ARG A 165 14.31 -2.51 -7.65
N GLU A 166 13.70 -3.29 -8.55
CA GLU A 166 12.82 -2.79 -9.59
C GLU A 166 11.64 -2.01 -8.99
N LYS A 167 11.00 -2.58 -7.95
CA LYS A 167 9.89 -1.95 -7.24
C LYS A 167 10.31 -0.64 -6.59
N ASN A 168 11.42 -0.63 -5.84
CA ASN A 168 11.95 0.58 -5.20
C ASN A 168 12.19 1.72 -6.19
N ILE A 169 12.72 1.42 -7.39
CA ILE A 169 12.98 2.45 -8.42
C ILE A 169 11.67 2.98 -9.03
N GLN A 170 10.69 2.11 -9.30
CA GLN A 170 9.37 2.55 -9.80
C GLN A 170 8.67 3.49 -8.81
N GLU A 171 8.79 3.14 -7.53
CA GLU A 171 8.29 3.87 -6.38
C GLU A 171 8.95 5.25 -6.24
N PHE A 172 10.28 5.30 -6.33
CA PHE A 172 11.02 6.56 -6.36
C PHE A 172 10.67 7.44 -7.58
N LEU A 173 10.54 6.84 -8.76
CA LEU A 173 10.11 7.56 -9.96
C LEU A 173 8.70 8.16 -9.79
N HIS A 174 7.78 7.47 -9.12
CA HIS A 174 6.48 8.02 -8.77
C HIS A 174 6.57 9.25 -7.86
N ALA A 175 7.48 9.21 -6.88
CA ALA A 175 7.76 10.32 -5.97
C ALA A 175 8.23 11.56 -6.75
N VAL A 176 9.23 11.39 -7.62
CA VAL A 176 9.81 12.46 -8.44
C VAL A 176 8.77 13.07 -9.39
N ILE A 177 7.91 12.24 -10.01
CA ILE A 177 6.78 12.72 -10.83
C ILE A 177 5.82 13.58 -9.99
N SER A 178 5.57 13.18 -8.75
CA SER A 178 4.69 13.92 -7.83
C SER A 178 5.29 15.27 -7.44
N ILE A 179 6.61 15.34 -7.17
CA ILE A 179 7.33 16.61 -6.90
C ILE A 179 7.23 17.56 -8.10
N LYS A 180 7.42 17.05 -9.32
CA LYS A 180 7.26 17.86 -10.54
C LYS A 180 5.85 18.42 -10.69
N ARG A 181 4.81 17.61 -10.39
CA ARG A 181 3.42 18.06 -10.38
C ARG A 181 3.14 19.11 -9.30
N PHE A 182 3.74 18.97 -8.12
CA PHE A 182 3.65 19.97 -7.07
C PHE A 182 4.13 21.34 -7.57
N ARG A 183 5.29 21.39 -8.23
CA ARG A 183 5.81 22.62 -8.87
C ARG A 183 4.81 23.20 -9.88
N GLU A 184 4.33 22.39 -10.83
CA GLU A 184 3.41 22.83 -11.89
C GLU A 184 2.06 23.35 -11.36
N LEU A 185 1.45 22.63 -10.40
CA LEU A 185 0.15 22.99 -9.83
C LEU A 185 0.25 24.29 -9.01
N ASN A 186 1.29 24.43 -8.20
CA ASN A 186 1.50 25.62 -7.39
C ASN A 186 1.80 26.85 -8.25
N TYR A 187 2.70 26.73 -9.23
CA TYR A 187 2.97 27.80 -10.19
C TYR A 187 1.68 28.26 -10.88
N THR A 188 0.89 27.31 -11.41
CA THR A 188 -0.38 27.61 -12.07
C THR A 188 -1.37 28.28 -11.13
N GLY A 189 -1.44 27.84 -9.88
CA GLY A 189 -2.36 28.39 -8.87
C GLY A 189 -2.00 29.82 -8.47
N LEU A 190 -0.73 30.08 -8.20
CA LEU A 190 -0.19 31.41 -7.90
C LEU A 190 -0.40 32.37 -9.07
N MET A 191 -0.10 31.94 -10.31
CA MET A 191 -0.34 32.76 -11.51
C MET A 191 -1.82 33.05 -11.75
N LYS A 192 -2.72 32.10 -11.46
CA LYS A 192 -4.16 32.32 -11.60
C LYS A 192 -4.70 33.28 -10.53
N LEU A 193 -4.17 33.24 -9.31
CA LEU A 193 -4.54 34.17 -8.24
C LEU A 193 -4.08 35.59 -8.56
N SER A 194 -2.83 35.76 -8.98
CA SER A 194 -2.29 37.08 -9.34
C SER A 194 -2.99 37.68 -10.57
N LYS A 195 -3.25 36.90 -11.62
CA LYS A 195 -4.09 37.37 -12.76
C LYS A 195 -5.51 37.75 -12.34
N LYS A 196 -6.08 37.06 -11.34
CA LYS A 196 -7.41 37.39 -10.82
C LYS A 196 -7.40 38.70 -10.03
N TYR A 197 -6.32 38.97 -9.30
CA TYR A 197 -6.11 40.24 -8.61
C TYR A 197 -6.07 41.41 -9.60
N ASP A 198 -5.25 41.32 -10.64
CA ASP A 198 -5.13 42.39 -11.65
C ASP A 198 -6.43 42.66 -12.43
N ARG A 199 -7.27 41.64 -12.62
CA ARG A 199 -8.61 41.84 -13.21
C ARG A 199 -9.52 42.69 -12.33
N MET A 200 -9.32 42.66 -11.00
CA MET A 200 -10.11 43.46 -10.05
C MET A 200 -9.45 44.82 -9.79
N TYR A 201 -8.12 44.89 -9.82
CA TYR A 201 -7.36 46.11 -9.56
C TYR A 201 -6.28 46.35 -10.64
N PRO A 202 -6.67 46.76 -11.87
CA PRO A 202 -5.73 46.87 -12.99
C PRO A 202 -4.61 47.89 -12.76
N GLN A 203 -4.85 48.90 -11.91
CA GLN A 203 -3.92 50.02 -11.68
C GLN A 203 -2.63 49.60 -10.95
N GLU A 204 -2.64 48.48 -10.23
CA GLU A 204 -1.49 48.09 -9.41
C GLU A 204 -0.45 47.24 -10.13
N ARG A 205 -0.81 46.66 -11.28
CA ARG A 205 0.06 45.74 -12.05
C ARG A 205 0.70 44.66 -11.17
N PHE A 206 -0.03 44.19 -10.15
CA PHE A 206 0.47 43.26 -9.15
C PHE A 206 0.92 41.94 -9.78
N HIS A 207 0.21 41.46 -10.81
CA HIS A 207 0.60 40.25 -11.54
C HIS A 207 2.01 40.36 -12.12
N GLU A 208 2.40 41.53 -12.62
CA GLU A 208 3.72 41.71 -13.23
C GLU A 208 4.82 41.60 -12.17
N ALA A 209 4.69 42.33 -11.06
CA ALA A 209 5.65 42.29 -9.96
C ALA A 209 5.70 40.89 -9.30
N PHE A 210 4.55 40.31 -9.00
CA PHE A 210 4.46 39.00 -8.36
C PHE A 210 4.92 37.86 -9.29
N SER A 211 4.64 37.96 -10.60
CA SER A 211 5.14 36.98 -11.59
C SER A 211 6.66 36.97 -11.63
N ARG A 212 7.33 38.13 -11.55
CA ARG A 212 8.80 38.19 -11.44
C ARG A 212 9.28 37.48 -10.18
N SER A 213 8.69 37.77 -9.02
CA SER A 213 9.03 37.10 -7.74
C SER A 213 8.85 35.57 -7.83
N VAL A 214 7.73 35.09 -8.38
CA VAL A 214 7.50 33.64 -8.54
C VAL A 214 8.47 33.03 -9.57
N ASN A 215 8.76 33.71 -10.67
CA ASN A 215 9.71 33.20 -11.67
C ASN A 215 11.14 33.17 -11.14
N GLU A 216 11.49 34.08 -10.22
CA GLU A 216 12.81 34.14 -9.57
C GLU A 216 12.98 33.18 -8.41
N SER A 217 11.89 32.71 -7.83
CA SER A 217 11.89 31.74 -6.73
C SER A 217 12.61 30.42 -7.08
N TYR A 218 13.18 29.79 -6.05
CA TYR A 218 13.94 28.56 -6.19
C TYR A 218 13.09 27.43 -6.77
N PHE A 219 11.84 27.27 -6.32
CA PHE A 219 11.00 26.15 -6.75
C PHE A 219 10.70 26.17 -8.25
N ASN A 220 10.71 27.35 -8.88
CA ASN A 220 10.49 27.48 -10.31
C ASN A 220 11.81 27.38 -11.12
N LYS A 221 12.91 27.96 -10.61
CA LYS A 221 14.21 27.94 -11.31
C LYS A 221 14.91 26.58 -11.27
N SER A 222 14.77 25.81 -10.19
CA SER A 222 15.56 24.60 -10.03
C SER A 222 15.21 23.53 -11.08
N ARG A 223 16.26 22.98 -11.71
CA ARG A 223 16.19 21.88 -12.68
C ARG A 223 16.69 20.56 -12.11
N ARG A 224 17.20 20.52 -10.87
CA ARG A 224 17.82 19.32 -10.30
C ARG A 224 16.83 18.15 -10.25
N ILE A 225 15.57 18.40 -9.91
CA ILE A 225 14.53 17.35 -9.92
C ILE A 225 14.28 16.78 -11.33
N ASP A 226 14.44 17.60 -12.38
CA ASP A 226 14.31 17.17 -13.77
C ASP A 226 15.50 16.29 -14.21
N ASP A 227 16.69 16.56 -13.66
CA ASP A 227 17.88 15.73 -13.85
C ASP A 227 17.77 14.41 -13.09
N VAL A 228 17.35 14.44 -11.81
CA VAL A 228 17.08 13.24 -11.01
C VAL A 228 16.09 12.32 -11.72
N TYR A 229 14.99 12.88 -12.23
CA TYR A 229 14.01 12.11 -13.01
C TYR A 229 14.64 11.43 -14.22
N ARG A 230 15.48 12.14 -14.98
CA ARG A 230 16.14 11.59 -16.18
C ARG A 230 17.12 10.48 -15.81
N SER A 231 18.04 10.71 -14.88
CA SER A 231 19.05 9.72 -14.49
C SER A 231 18.42 8.42 -13.99
N VAL A 232 17.38 8.50 -13.16
CA VAL A 232 16.72 7.31 -12.59
C VAL A 232 15.90 6.57 -13.64
N LYS A 233 15.30 7.30 -14.58
CA LYS A 233 14.56 6.70 -15.70
C LYS A 233 15.49 5.93 -16.63
N GLU A 234 16.68 6.47 -16.90
CA GLU A 234 17.73 5.79 -17.67
C GLU A 234 18.24 4.57 -16.92
N LEU A 235 18.52 4.69 -15.61
CA LEU A 235 18.89 3.55 -14.76
C LEU A 235 17.85 2.42 -14.83
N TYR A 236 16.56 2.76 -14.72
CA TYR A 236 15.49 1.77 -14.82
C TYR A 236 15.49 1.06 -16.18
N THR A 237 15.68 1.81 -17.26
CA THR A 237 15.66 1.27 -18.63
C THR A 237 16.84 0.32 -18.84
N ASN A 238 18.04 0.74 -18.45
CA ASN A 238 19.27 -0.04 -18.64
C ASN A 238 19.29 -1.31 -17.77
N VAL A 239 18.84 -1.24 -16.51
CA VAL A 239 18.98 -2.36 -15.55
C VAL A 239 17.80 -3.34 -15.60
N PHE A 240 16.58 -2.85 -15.85
CA PHE A 240 15.35 -3.67 -15.72
C PHE A 240 14.58 -3.85 -17.03
N ALA A 241 14.72 -2.92 -17.98
CA ALA A 241 14.05 -3.03 -19.26
C ALA A 241 14.85 -3.80 -20.32
N LYS A 242 16.13 -4.15 -20.08
CA LYS A 242 16.99 -4.87 -21.05
C LYS A 242 16.88 -4.25 -22.45
N ASP A 243 16.94 -2.92 -22.53
CA ASP A 243 16.79 -2.16 -23.78
C ASP A 243 15.47 -2.36 -24.55
N ASP A 244 14.40 -2.82 -23.89
CA ASP A 244 13.03 -2.74 -24.43
C ASP A 244 12.36 -1.42 -23.99
N PRO A 245 12.38 -0.38 -24.84
CA PRO A 245 11.75 0.90 -24.54
C PRO A 245 10.22 0.80 -24.44
N ALA A 246 9.56 -0.22 -25.00
CA ALA A 246 8.11 -0.39 -24.91
C ALA A 246 7.68 -0.83 -23.50
N LYS A 247 8.42 -1.74 -22.87
CA LYS A 247 8.20 -2.14 -21.47
C LYS A 247 8.38 -0.97 -20.51
N ALA A 248 9.47 -0.21 -20.66
CA ALA A 248 9.73 0.97 -19.83
C ALA A 248 8.64 2.05 -20.01
N ARG A 249 8.24 2.34 -21.26
CA ARG A 249 7.15 3.28 -21.57
C ARG A 249 5.83 2.87 -20.91
N THR A 250 5.51 1.58 -20.88
CA THR A 250 4.30 1.07 -20.24
C THR A 250 4.31 1.31 -18.73
N VAL A 251 5.44 1.09 -18.07
CA VAL A 251 5.61 1.35 -16.63
C VAL A 251 5.51 2.85 -16.35
N PHE A 252 6.24 3.70 -17.09
CA PHE A 252 6.18 5.16 -16.90
C PHE A 252 4.78 5.73 -17.17
N ARG A 253 4.04 5.18 -18.15
CA ARG A 253 2.64 5.55 -18.38
C ARG A 253 1.76 5.20 -17.18
N LYS A 254 1.97 4.02 -16.58
CA LYS A 254 1.25 3.61 -15.35
C LYS A 254 1.60 4.50 -14.16
N LEU A 255 2.85 4.95 -14.02
CA LEU A 255 3.28 5.86 -12.95
C LEU A 255 2.72 7.28 -13.11
N LYS A 256 2.59 7.77 -14.36
CA LYS A 256 1.99 9.09 -14.63
C LYS A 256 0.46 9.06 -14.58
N GLY A 257 -0.22 7.99 -14.98
CA GLY A 257 -1.68 7.99 -15.06
C GLY A 257 -2.39 7.91 -13.70
N LYS A 258 -3.29 8.84 -13.39
CA LYS A 258 -4.32 8.60 -12.35
C LYS A 258 -5.33 7.61 -12.92
N ARG A 259 -5.31 6.35 -12.45
CA ARG A 259 -6.33 5.35 -12.83
C ARG A 259 -7.70 5.80 -12.31
N ARG A 260 -8.54 6.33 -13.20
CA ARG A 260 -9.97 6.49 -12.93
C ARG A 260 -10.59 5.10 -12.77
N ALA A 261 -11.54 4.98 -11.85
CA ALA A 261 -12.31 3.75 -11.73
C ALA A 261 -13.06 3.54 -13.04
N ASP A 262 -13.09 2.30 -13.52
CA ASP A 262 -13.88 1.97 -14.69
C ASP A 262 -15.36 1.90 -14.27
N PRO A 263 -16.24 2.79 -14.79
CA PRO A 263 -17.65 2.79 -14.42
C PRO A 263 -18.33 1.47 -14.77
N PHE A 264 -17.94 0.84 -15.89
CA PHE A 264 -18.51 -0.42 -16.33
C PHE A 264 -18.19 -1.55 -15.35
N VAL A 265 -16.92 -1.67 -14.93
CA VAL A 265 -16.48 -2.69 -13.96
C VAL A 265 -17.20 -2.51 -12.62
N SER A 266 -17.37 -1.27 -12.19
CA SER A 266 -18.06 -0.95 -10.94
C SER A 266 -19.56 -1.29 -11.01
N TYR A 267 -20.21 -0.97 -12.14
CA TYR A 267 -21.60 -1.34 -12.39
C TYR A 267 -21.78 -2.87 -12.46
N ALA A 268 -20.93 -3.56 -13.23
CA ALA A 268 -20.96 -5.01 -13.36
C ALA A 268 -20.76 -5.71 -12.01
N SER A 269 -19.89 -5.18 -11.15
CA SER A 269 -19.73 -5.66 -9.77
C SER A 269 -21.05 -5.60 -8.98
N GLY A 270 -21.77 -4.47 -9.08
CA GLY A 270 -23.06 -4.28 -8.42
C GLY A 270 -24.14 -5.23 -8.95
N VAL A 271 -24.23 -5.39 -10.28
CA VAL A 271 -25.17 -6.32 -10.93
C VAL A 271 -24.91 -7.76 -10.50
N LEU A 272 -23.65 -8.22 -10.56
CA LEU A 272 -23.29 -9.57 -10.12
C LEU A 272 -23.62 -9.80 -8.64
N GLY A 273 -23.34 -8.81 -7.78
CA GLY A 273 -23.72 -8.86 -6.37
C GLY A 273 -25.24 -8.98 -6.18
N GLY A 274 -26.02 -8.17 -6.89
CA GLY A 274 -27.49 -8.20 -6.83
C GLY A 274 -28.08 -9.53 -7.29
N ILE A 275 -27.60 -10.07 -8.43
CA ILE A 275 -28.04 -11.38 -8.92
C ILE A 275 -27.66 -12.48 -7.92
N SER A 276 -26.46 -12.40 -7.34
CA SER A 276 -26.03 -13.39 -6.33
C SER A 276 -26.95 -13.40 -5.11
N LEU A 277 -27.37 -12.23 -4.62
CA LEU A 277 -28.31 -12.12 -3.51
C LEU A 277 -29.68 -12.69 -3.87
N ALA A 278 -30.16 -12.45 -5.09
CA ALA A 278 -31.41 -13.03 -5.57
C ALA A 278 -31.34 -14.57 -5.62
N ILE A 279 -30.25 -15.12 -6.16
CA ILE A 279 -30.02 -16.58 -6.19
C ILE A 279 -29.97 -17.14 -4.77
N ILE A 280 -29.24 -16.50 -3.86
CA ILE A 280 -29.16 -16.92 -2.45
C ILE A 280 -30.53 -16.93 -1.79
N GLY A 281 -31.37 -15.91 -2.03
CA GLY A 281 -32.71 -15.80 -1.46
C GLY A 281 -33.70 -16.83 -2.00
N LEU A 282 -33.49 -17.32 -3.22
CA LEU A 282 -34.31 -18.34 -3.87
C LEU A 282 -33.76 -19.77 -3.67
N MET A 283 -32.60 -19.91 -3.04
CA MET A 283 -31.94 -21.20 -2.90
C MET A 283 -32.58 -22.05 -1.81
N ASP A 284 -33.16 -23.19 -2.20
CA ASP A 284 -33.64 -24.19 -1.27
C ASP A 284 -32.59 -25.30 -1.09
N PHE A 285 -32.11 -25.45 0.14
CA PHE A 285 -31.15 -26.49 0.51
C PHE A 285 -31.84 -27.80 0.94
N GLY A 286 -33.16 -27.80 1.15
CA GLY A 286 -33.89 -28.92 1.71
C GLY A 286 -33.24 -29.44 3.00
N ASN A 287 -33.10 -30.76 3.13
CA ASN A 287 -32.47 -31.41 4.28
C ASN A 287 -30.93 -31.52 4.18
N LYS A 288 -30.31 -30.91 3.16
CA LYS A 288 -28.85 -30.99 2.95
C LYS A 288 -28.09 -29.98 3.82
N GLN A 289 -27.98 -30.29 5.11
CA GLN A 289 -27.34 -29.41 6.09
C GLN A 289 -25.87 -29.10 5.76
N MET A 290 -25.15 -30.04 5.14
CA MET A 290 -23.74 -29.86 4.76
C MET A 290 -23.56 -28.81 3.67
N ASP A 291 -24.36 -28.91 2.60
CA ASP A 291 -24.37 -27.93 1.51
C ASP A 291 -24.67 -26.54 2.05
N LYS A 292 -25.67 -26.43 2.92
CA LYS A 292 -26.05 -25.17 3.57
C LYS A 292 -24.90 -24.56 4.38
N GLU A 293 -24.31 -25.33 5.29
CA GLU A 293 -23.27 -24.79 6.19
C GLU A 293 -21.98 -24.43 5.45
N LEU A 294 -21.53 -25.26 4.49
CA LEU A 294 -20.34 -24.98 3.70
C LEU A 294 -20.56 -23.80 2.74
N PHE A 295 -21.74 -23.72 2.11
CA PHE A 295 -22.11 -22.59 1.28
C PHE A 295 -22.05 -21.28 2.04
N PHE A 296 -22.75 -21.19 3.19
CA PHE A 296 -22.80 -19.97 3.99
C PHE A 296 -21.43 -19.62 4.60
N SER A 297 -20.62 -20.61 4.97
CA SER A 297 -19.25 -20.37 5.45
C SER A 297 -18.38 -19.74 4.37
N MET A 298 -18.45 -20.26 3.14
CA MET A 298 -17.74 -19.70 2.00
C MET A 298 -18.29 -18.31 1.61
N ALA A 299 -19.60 -18.14 1.58
CA ALA A 299 -20.26 -16.87 1.28
C ALA A 299 -19.89 -15.78 2.29
N LEU A 300 -19.81 -16.09 3.60
CA LEU A 300 -19.35 -15.15 4.62
C LEU A 300 -17.87 -14.78 4.46
N LEU A 301 -17.01 -15.73 4.10
CA LEU A 301 -15.60 -15.44 3.80
C LEU A 301 -15.48 -14.48 2.60
N GLN A 302 -16.26 -14.73 1.54
CA GLN A 302 -16.32 -13.87 0.36
C GLN A 302 -16.96 -12.52 0.65
N TYR A 303 -17.96 -12.46 1.53
CA TYR A 303 -18.56 -11.23 2.02
C TYR A 303 -17.54 -10.39 2.80
N GLY A 304 -16.72 -11.02 3.66
CA GLY A 304 -15.60 -10.34 4.31
C GLY A 304 -14.61 -9.77 3.30
N ALA A 305 -14.26 -10.53 2.25
CA ALA A 305 -13.44 -10.01 1.16
C ALA A 305 -14.13 -8.81 0.49
N PHE A 306 -15.42 -8.89 0.15
CA PHE A 306 -16.18 -7.79 -0.43
C PHE A 306 -16.14 -6.52 0.44
N LEU A 307 -16.36 -6.64 1.76
CA LEU A 307 -16.25 -5.52 2.70
C LEU A 307 -14.83 -4.93 2.78
N PHE A 308 -13.79 -5.73 2.59
CA PHE A 308 -12.44 -5.21 2.42
C PHE A 308 -12.36 -4.33 1.16
N GLY A 309 -12.93 -4.77 0.05
CA GLY A 309 -13.04 -3.98 -1.18
C GLY A 309 -13.76 -2.65 -1.00
N VAL A 310 -14.86 -2.65 -0.24
CA VAL A 310 -15.61 -1.44 0.15
C VAL A 310 -14.72 -0.53 1.02
N SER A 311 -13.99 -1.10 1.97
CA SER A 311 -13.04 -0.35 2.81
C SER A 311 -11.97 0.35 1.95
N LEU A 312 -11.42 -0.33 0.93
CA LEU A 312 -10.48 0.29 -0.02
C LEU A 312 -11.12 1.45 -0.80
N ALA A 313 -12.42 1.35 -1.14
CA ALA A 313 -13.16 2.43 -1.80
C ALA A 313 -13.32 3.64 -0.86
N ILE A 314 -13.65 3.40 0.40
CA ILE A 314 -13.74 4.42 1.45
C ILE A 314 -12.39 5.11 1.63
N PHE A 315 -11.31 4.35 1.76
CA PHE A 315 -9.95 4.91 1.89
C PHE A 315 -9.58 5.78 0.69
N LYS A 316 -9.91 5.34 -0.52
CA LYS A 316 -9.70 6.14 -1.73
C LYS A 316 -10.53 7.43 -1.72
N ARG A 317 -11.77 7.39 -1.23
CA ARG A 317 -12.66 8.57 -1.14
C ARG A 317 -12.20 9.59 -0.10
N PHE A 318 -11.70 9.11 1.04
CA PHE A 318 -11.18 9.94 2.13
C PHE A 318 -9.67 10.16 2.06
N HIS A 319 -9.05 9.84 0.92
CA HIS A 319 -7.64 10.15 0.66
C HIS A 319 -6.65 9.51 1.65
N ILE A 320 -7.01 8.35 2.21
CA ILE A 320 -6.17 7.58 3.12
C ILE A 320 -5.16 6.76 2.29
N ASN A 321 -3.87 6.87 2.62
CA ASN A 321 -2.80 6.14 1.92
C ASN A 321 -2.71 4.67 2.39
N TYR A 322 -3.76 3.90 2.09
CA TYR A 322 -3.86 2.48 2.42
C TYR A 322 -2.80 1.64 1.70
N LYS A 323 -2.33 2.07 0.51
CA LYS A 323 -1.28 1.36 -0.22
C LYS A 323 0.03 1.34 0.56
N PHE A 324 0.38 2.46 1.20
CA PHE A 324 1.53 2.53 2.09
C PHE A 324 1.35 1.64 3.32
N ILE A 325 0.22 1.78 4.03
CA ILE A 325 -0.07 1.03 5.27
C ILE A 325 -0.01 -0.49 5.05
N PHE A 326 -0.58 -0.98 3.94
CA PHE A 326 -0.54 -2.39 3.60
C PHE A 326 0.72 -2.80 2.82
N ASN A 327 1.59 -1.86 2.44
CA ASN A 327 2.74 -2.10 1.57
C ASN A 327 2.35 -2.79 0.26
N PHE A 328 1.31 -2.27 -0.39
CA PHE A 328 0.90 -2.66 -1.72
C PHE A 328 1.82 -2.03 -2.77
N ASP A 329 2.12 -2.79 -3.83
CA ASP A 329 2.87 -2.27 -4.96
C ASP A 329 2.02 -1.26 -5.75
N VAL A 330 2.56 -0.06 -5.99
CA VAL A 330 1.88 1.04 -6.70
C VAL A 330 1.46 0.62 -8.11
N CYS A 331 2.26 -0.21 -8.79
CA CYS A 331 2.07 -0.60 -10.19
C CYS A 331 1.14 -1.81 -10.36
N SER A 332 1.28 -2.81 -9.49
CA SER A 332 0.56 -4.10 -9.58
C SER A 332 -0.64 -4.23 -8.64
N SER A 333 -0.85 -3.29 -7.70
CA SER A 333 -2.00 -3.32 -6.79
C SER A 333 -3.34 -3.33 -7.53
N LEU A 334 -4.23 -4.19 -7.05
CA LEU A 334 -5.61 -4.23 -7.50
C LEU A 334 -6.30 -2.92 -7.10
N SER A 335 -6.91 -2.24 -8.08
CA SER A 335 -7.74 -1.08 -7.80
C SER A 335 -9.03 -1.52 -7.13
N SER A 336 -9.61 -0.66 -6.30
CA SER A 336 -10.80 -1.01 -5.49
C SER A 336 -11.98 -1.49 -6.34
N ASP A 337 -12.22 -0.89 -7.51
CA ASP A 337 -13.22 -1.30 -8.50
C ASP A 337 -12.99 -2.74 -9.00
N LYS A 338 -11.75 -3.07 -9.38
CA LYS A 338 -11.39 -4.42 -9.84
C LYS A 338 -11.46 -5.44 -8.72
N TYR A 339 -11.11 -5.06 -7.50
CA TYR A 339 -11.21 -5.92 -6.32
C TYR A 339 -12.67 -6.25 -6.01
N LEU A 340 -13.54 -5.25 -6.01
CA LEU A 340 -14.99 -5.44 -5.83
C LEU A 340 -15.58 -6.31 -6.94
N PHE A 341 -15.18 -6.11 -8.19
CA PHE A 341 -15.62 -6.96 -9.30
C PHE A 341 -15.21 -8.42 -9.14
N VAL A 342 -13.93 -8.69 -8.83
CA VAL A 342 -13.44 -10.07 -8.64
C VAL A 342 -14.12 -10.76 -7.46
N THR A 343 -14.33 -10.05 -6.36
CA THR A 343 -15.04 -10.61 -5.20
C THR A 343 -16.51 -10.84 -5.49
N SER A 344 -17.19 -9.92 -6.19
CA SER A 344 -18.59 -10.10 -6.62
C SER A 344 -18.75 -11.27 -7.60
N LEU A 345 -17.80 -11.42 -8.53
CA LEU A 345 -17.75 -12.57 -9.43
C LEU A 345 -17.55 -13.90 -8.67
N SER A 346 -16.72 -13.89 -7.62
CA SER A 346 -16.50 -15.07 -6.79
C SER A 346 -17.74 -15.44 -5.96
N ILE A 347 -18.49 -14.45 -5.46
CA ILE A 347 -19.77 -14.69 -4.76
C ILE A 347 -20.78 -15.27 -5.75
N PHE A 348 -20.86 -14.69 -6.95
CA PHE A 348 -21.73 -15.18 -8.02
C PHE A 348 -21.39 -16.62 -8.43
N SER A 349 -20.11 -16.94 -8.62
CA SER A 349 -19.69 -18.30 -8.96
C SER A 349 -20.02 -19.31 -7.85
N ASN A 350 -19.91 -18.90 -6.58
CA ASN A 350 -20.30 -19.74 -5.45
C ASN A 350 -21.82 -19.98 -5.44
N ALA A 351 -22.62 -18.92 -5.59
CA ALA A 351 -24.08 -19.02 -5.62
C ALA A 351 -24.57 -19.90 -6.78
N VAL A 352 -24.10 -19.64 -8.00
CA VAL A 352 -24.48 -20.44 -9.19
C VAL A 352 -23.96 -21.87 -9.08
N GLY A 353 -22.71 -22.06 -8.67
CA GLY A 353 -22.12 -23.40 -8.53
C GLY A 353 -22.86 -24.27 -7.53
N THR A 354 -23.25 -23.69 -6.39
CA THR A 354 -24.07 -24.39 -5.39
C THR A 354 -25.48 -24.64 -5.90
N TRP A 355 -26.13 -23.68 -6.57
CA TRP A 355 -27.46 -23.88 -7.15
C TRP A 355 -27.49 -25.02 -8.17
N ILE A 356 -26.51 -25.06 -9.08
CA ILE A 356 -26.34 -26.13 -10.07
C ILE A 356 -26.09 -27.48 -9.37
N ASN A 357 -25.24 -27.50 -8.34
CA ASN A 357 -24.95 -28.73 -7.60
C ASN A 357 -26.21 -29.27 -6.89
N ILE A 358 -26.95 -28.40 -6.19
CA ILE A 358 -28.16 -28.79 -5.47
C ILE A 358 -29.24 -29.26 -6.46
N SER A 359 -29.38 -28.62 -7.61
CA SER A 359 -30.48 -28.89 -8.57
C SER A 359 -30.21 -30.07 -9.50
N PHE A 360 -28.95 -30.29 -9.91
CA PHE A 360 -28.64 -31.23 -11.00
C PHE A 360 -27.52 -32.22 -10.70
N VAL A 361 -26.39 -31.77 -10.13
CA VAL A 361 -25.15 -32.59 -10.15
C VAL A 361 -24.95 -33.43 -8.88
N HIS A 362 -25.40 -32.92 -7.73
CA HIS A 362 -25.32 -33.57 -6.42
C HIS A 362 -23.92 -34.07 -6.02
N LEU A 363 -22.87 -33.33 -6.39
CA LEU A 363 -21.50 -33.60 -5.96
C LEU A 363 -21.27 -33.17 -4.50
N ASN A 364 -20.25 -33.75 -3.87
CA ASN A 364 -19.83 -33.31 -2.54
C ASN A 364 -19.50 -31.80 -2.55
N PRO A 365 -20.14 -30.95 -1.73
CA PRO A 365 -19.92 -29.50 -1.67
C PRO A 365 -18.47 -29.09 -1.39
N TYR A 366 -17.64 -29.97 -0.81
CA TYR A 366 -16.20 -29.73 -0.68
C TYR A 366 -15.49 -29.50 -2.01
N TYR A 367 -15.97 -30.07 -3.13
CA TYR A 367 -15.40 -29.79 -4.45
C TYR A 367 -15.58 -28.32 -4.85
N LEU A 368 -16.71 -27.70 -4.49
CA LEU A 368 -16.95 -26.27 -4.75
C LEU A 368 -16.03 -25.39 -3.91
N VAL A 369 -15.82 -25.75 -2.65
CA VAL A 369 -14.86 -25.08 -1.77
C VAL A 369 -13.44 -25.21 -2.34
N LEU A 370 -13.05 -26.41 -2.78
CA LEU A 370 -11.75 -26.69 -3.38
C LEU A 370 -11.50 -25.85 -4.63
N VAL A 371 -12.48 -25.70 -5.52
CA VAL A 371 -12.36 -24.85 -6.72
C VAL A 371 -11.97 -23.42 -6.37
N HIS A 372 -12.60 -22.82 -5.35
CA HIS A 372 -12.26 -21.46 -4.92
C HIS A 372 -10.84 -21.36 -4.35
N PHE A 373 -10.41 -22.37 -3.57
CA PHE A 373 -9.03 -22.44 -3.07
C PHE A 373 -8.01 -22.62 -4.21
N LEU A 374 -8.30 -23.46 -5.20
CA LEU A 374 -7.44 -23.67 -6.36
C LEU A 374 -7.31 -22.38 -7.20
N ILE A 375 -8.39 -21.63 -7.40
CA ILE A 375 -8.35 -20.33 -8.07
C ILE A 375 -7.43 -19.36 -7.31
N LEU A 376 -7.47 -19.36 -5.97
CA LEU A 376 -6.58 -18.52 -5.19
C LEU A 376 -5.10 -18.92 -5.35
N MET A 377 -4.81 -20.24 -5.29
CA MET A 377 -3.46 -20.82 -5.37
C MET A 377 -2.89 -20.93 -6.78
N MET A 378 -3.70 -20.70 -7.83
CA MET A 378 -3.32 -20.94 -9.21
C MET A 378 -2.04 -20.18 -9.61
N PRO A 379 -0.97 -20.87 -10.08
CA PRO A 379 0.35 -20.28 -10.31
C PRO A 379 0.45 -19.48 -11.61
N PHE A 380 -0.54 -19.56 -12.50
CA PHE A 380 -0.54 -18.87 -13.79
C PHE A 380 -0.70 -17.36 -13.63
N LYS A 381 -0.12 -16.58 -14.57
CA LYS A 381 -0.21 -15.11 -14.64
C LYS A 381 -1.59 -14.60 -15.10
N VAL A 382 -2.65 -15.25 -14.64
CA VAL A 382 -4.07 -14.96 -14.92
C VAL A 382 -4.73 -14.54 -13.60
N LEU A 383 -5.88 -13.87 -13.64
CA LEU A 383 -6.65 -13.46 -12.45
C LEU A 383 -5.81 -12.72 -11.39
N TYR A 384 -5.07 -11.68 -11.79
CA TYR A 384 -4.32 -10.81 -10.86
C TYR A 384 -3.32 -11.56 -9.96
N HIS A 385 -2.53 -12.45 -10.56
CA HIS A 385 -1.46 -13.24 -9.93
C HIS A 385 -0.69 -12.54 -8.81
N GLU A 386 -0.14 -11.34 -9.04
CA GLU A 386 0.65 -10.62 -8.02
C GLU A 386 -0.14 -10.30 -6.75
N SER A 387 -1.43 -9.98 -6.87
CA SER A 387 -2.30 -9.69 -5.73
C SER A 387 -2.67 -10.96 -4.96
N ARG A 388 -2.92 -12.08 -5.67
CA ARG A 388 -3.20 -13.39 -5.05
C ARG A 388 -1.98 -13.90 -4.27
N PHE A 389 -0.81 -13.89 -4.89
CA PHE A 389 0.44 -14.29 -4.23
C PHE A 389 0.80 -13.38 -3.06
N TYR A 390 0.55 -12.07 -3.14
CA TYR A 390 0.70 -11.19 -1.99
C TYR A 390 -0.16 -11.65 -0.80
N LEU A 391 -1.44 -11.92 -1.02
CA LEU A 391 -2.35 -12.37 0.04
C LEU A 391 -1.88 -13.72 0.63
N LEU A 392 -1.56 -14.67 -0.24
CA LEU A 392 -1.07 -16.00 0.15
C LEU A 392 0.22 -15.91 0.98
N LEU A 393 1.19 -15.10 0.56
CA LEU A 393 2.44 -14.92 1.30
C LEU A 393 2.22 -14.27 2.66
N VAL A 394 1.29 -13.31 2.76
CA VAL A 394 0.95 -12.68 4.04
C VAL A 394 0.28 -13.70 4.98
N VAL A 395 -0.72 -14.43 4.50
CA VAL A 395 -1.43 -15.46 5.29
C VAL A 395 -0.48 -16.58 5.70
N PHE A 396 0.33 -17.08 4.76
CA PHE A 396 1.36 -18.09 5.03
C PHE A 396 2.32 -17.64 6.13
N ARG A 397 2.84 -16.41 6.04
CA ARG A 397 3.75 -15.87 7.06
C ARG A 397 3.09 -15.74 8.43
N ILE A 398 1.82 -15.32 8.47
CA ILE A 398 1.06 -15.17 9.73
C ILE A 398 0.93 -16.52 10.43
N ILE A 399 0.59 -17.57 9.66
CA ILE A 399 0.34 -18.92 10.18
C ILE A 399 1.65 -19.63 10.55
N VAL A 400 2.64 -19.63 9.65
CA VAL A 400 3.86 -20.42 9.81
C VAL A 400 4.91 -19.71 10.67
N PHE A 401 4.98 -18.38 10.60
CA PHE A 401 6.00 -17.59 11.30
C PHE A 401 5.40 -16.47 12.17
N PRO A 402 4.54 -16.80 13.16
CA PRO A 402 3.86 -15.81 14.00
C PRO A 402 4.83 -14.99 14.85
N MET A 403 6.02 -15.54 15.18
CA MET A 403 7.09 -14.87 15.94
C MET A 403 8.09 -14.11 15.05
N SER A 404 7.87 -14.05 13.73
CA SER A 404 8.68 -13.22 12.83
C SER A 404 8.37 -11.73 12.99
N PHE A 405 9.22 -10.87 12.44
CA PHE A 405 8.99 -9.42 12.47
C PHE A 405 7.57 -9.04 11.99
N VAL A 406 6.84 -8.29 12.83
CA VAL A 406 5.40 -8.04 12.64
C VAL A 406 5.20 -6.62 12.10
N ARG A 407 4.50 -6.50 10.97
CA ARG A 407 4.11 -5.24 10.33
C ARG A 407 2.60 -5.07 10.40
N PHE A 408 2.09 -3.88 10.08
CA PHE A 408 0.66 -3.58 10.09
C PHE A 408 -0.19 -4.65 9.41
N ARG A 409 0.13 -4.99 8.16
CA ARG A 409 -0.57 -6.01 7.39
C ARG A 409 -0.63 -7.38 8.10
N HIS A 410 0.42 -7.79 8.81
CA HIS A 410 0.47 -9.13 9.42
C HIS A 410 -0.52 -9.24 10.58
N PHE A 411 -0.56 -8.24 11.47
CA PHE A 411 -1.52 -8.27 12.56
C PHE A 411 -2.95 -7.96 12.09
N TYR A 412 -3.10 -7.06 11.12
CA TYR A 412 -4.41 -6.75 10.51
C TYR A 412 -5.10 -8.00 9.96
N PHE A 413 -4.41 -8.76 9.10
CA PHE A 413 -5.01 -9.96 8.50
C PHE A 413 -5.26 -11.07 9.52
N ALA A 414 -4.45 -11.15 10.59
CA ALA A 414 -4.71 -12.07 11.69
C ALA A 414 -5.95 -11.65 12.52
N ASP A 415 -6.17 -10.35 12.72
CA ASP A 415 -7.38 -9.82 13.36
C ASP A 415 -8.64 -10.03 12.50
N VAL A 416 -8.52 -9.91 11.17
CA VAL A 416 -9.60 -10.29 10.23
C VAL A 416 -9.86 -11.80 10.30
N GLY A 417 -8.81 -12.61 10.35
CA GLY A 417 -8.89 -14.07 10.51
C GLY A 417 -9.66 -14.47 11.77
N GLN A 418 -9.45 -13.78 12.89
CA GLN A 418 -10.17 -14.03 14.14
C GLN A 418 -11.70 -13.86 14.00
N SER A 419 -12.16 -12.91 13.19
CA SER A 419 -13.58 -12.72 12.92
C SER A 419 -14.14 -13.73 11.91
N LEU A 420 -13.27 -14.44 11.18
CA LEU A 420 -13.61 -15.50 10.22
C LEU A 420 -13.46 -16.92 10.80
N THR A 421 -13.14 -17.06 12.10
CA THR A 421 -12.95 -18.35 12.78
C THR A 421 -14.12 -19.31 12.59
N PHE A 422 -15.37 -18.81 12.62
CA PHE A 422 -16.55 -19.62 12.36
C PHE A 422 -16.50 -20.28 10.96
N CYS A 423 -16.18 -19.50 9.93
CA CYS A 423 -16.10 -19.98 8.55
C CYS A 423 -15.00 -21.04 8.41
N PHE A 424 -13.81 -20.77 8.94
CA PHE A 424 -12.69 -21.72 8.89
C PHE A 424 -13.01 -23.02 9.63
N LYS A 425 -13.61 -22.95 10.83
CA LYS A 425 -13.99 -24.13 11.60
C LYS A 425 -14.97 -25.01 10.83
N LYS A 426 -16.01 -24.41 10.25
CA LYS A 426 -17.00 -25.15 9.45
C LYS A 426 -16.39 -25.73 8.17
N MET A 427 -15.54 -25.00 7.47
CA MET A 427 -14.88 -25.54 6.26
C MET A 427 -13.87 -26.65 6.55
N LEU A 428 -13.24 -26.69 7.73
CA LEU A 428 -12.20 -27.68 8.04
C LEU A 428 -12.72 -28.90 8.79
N PHE A 429 -13.76 -28.73 9.62
CA PHE A 429 -14.20 -29.75 10.58
C PHE A 429 -15.70 -30.07 10.50
N TYR A 430 -16.38 -29.72 9.40
CA TYR A 430 -17.80 -30.06 9.26
C TYR A 430 -18.02 -31.58 9.41
N GLY A 431 -19.03 -31.95 10.20
CA GLY A 431 -19.40 -33.36 10.45
C GLY A 431 -18.47 -34.09 11.42
N MET A 432 -17.42 -33.44 11.93
CA MET A 432 -16.52 -34.03 12.93
C MET A 432 -16.95 -33.66 14.35
N SER A 433 -17.09 -34.65 15.23
CA SER A 433 -17.23 -34.42 16.67
C SER A 433 -15.86 -34.09 17.27
N LEU A 434 -15.60 -32.82 17.56
CA LEU A 434 -14.35 -32.38 18.17
C LEU A 434 -14.42 -32.51 19.70
N ASP A 435 -13.35 -33.01 20.32
CA ASP A 435 -13.17 -32.86 21.77
C ASP A 435 -13.11 -31.38 22.15
N TRP A 436 -13.57 -31.03 23.35
CA TRP A 436 -13.66 -29.64 23.79
C TRP A 436 -12.29 -28.93 23.78
N LYS A 437 -11.19 -29.67 23.98
CA LYS A 437 -9.83 -29.12 23.88
C LYS A 437 -9.47 -28.75 22.45
N VAL A 438 -9.79 -29.62 21.49
CA VAL A 438 -9.53 -29.40 20.07
C VAL A 438 -10.39 -28.26 19.55
N GLU A 439 -11.67 -28.22 19.91
CA GLU A 439 -12.55 -27.11 19.58
C GLU A 439 -12.06 -25.79 20.20
N GLY A 440 -11.58 -25.82 21.45
CA GLY A 440 -10.98 -24.66 22.11
C GLY A 440 -9.74 -24.13 21.38
N CYS A 441 -8.85 -25.02 20.93
CA CYS A 441 -7.70 -24.67 20.10
C CYS A 441 -8.12 -24.06 18.76
N ALA A 442 -9.12 -24.65 18.08
CA ALA A 442 -9.63 -24.13 16.82
C ALA A 442 -10.25 -22.73 16.97
N ASN A 443 -11.06 -22.52 18.02
CA ASN A 443 -11.67 -21.22 18.31
C ASN A 443 -10.62 -20.14 18.66
N SER A 444 -9.49 -20.56 19.24
CA SER A 444 -8.43 -19.65 19.73
C SER A 444 -7.27 -19.48 18.76
N PHE A 445 -7.29 -20.13 17.59
CA PHE A 445 -6.13 -20.21 16.69
C PHE A 445 -5.55 -18.84 16.31
N PHE A 446 -6.37 -17.93 15.79
CA PHE A 446 -5.91 -16.58 15.43
C PHE A 446 -5.57 -15.73 16.66
N ALA A 447 -6.28 -15.92 17.79
CA ALA A 447 -5.94 -15.25 19.05
C ALA A 447 -4.54 -15.64 19.55
N THR A 448 -4.18 -16.93 19.46
CA THR A 448 -2.82 -17.43 19.79
C THR A 448 -1.76 -16.82 18.87
N ILE A 449 -2.02 -16.75 17.57
CA ILE A 449 -1.12 -16.07 16.62
C ILE A 449 -0.92 -14.60 17.01
N ARG A 450 -2.01 -13.89 17.33
CA ARG A 450 -1.95 -12.48 17.73
C ARG A 450 -1.21 -12.30 19.05
N PHE A 451 -1.40 -13.18 20.03
CA PHE A 451 -0.65 -13.19 21.28
C PHE A 451 0.86 -13.29 21.03
N LEU A 452 1.29 -14.28 20.24
CA LEU A 452 2.70 -14.46 19.85
C LEU A 452 3.26 -13.23 19.13
N GLN A 453 2.51 -12.66 18.19
CA GLN A 453 2.90 -11.43 17.51
C GLN A 453 3.05 -10.25 18.47
N CYS A 454 2.21 -10.13 19.50
CA CYS A 454 2.33 -9.08 20.51
C CYS A 454 3.60 -9.24 21.35
N LEU A 455 3.95 -10.46 21.75
CA LEU A 455 5.21 -10.75 22.45
C LEU A 455 6.43 -10.43 21.59
N ARG A 456 6.40 -10.79 20.30
CA ARG A 456 7.47 -10.42 19.37
C ARG A 456 7.64 -8.91 19.25
N ARG A 457 6.54 -8.15 19.12
CA ARG A 457 6.62 -6.68 19.06
C ARG A 457 7.13 -6.07 20.36
N TYR A 458 6.79 -6.64 21.51
CA TYR A 458 7.38 -6.23 22.79
C TYR A 458 8.88 -6.51 22.83
N ARG A 459 9.33 -7.68 22.34
CA ARG A 459 10.76 -8.00 22.25
C ARG A 459 11.52 -6.98 21.38
N ASP A 460 10.91 -6.55 20.29
CA ASP A 460 11.53 -5.66 19.29
C ASP A 460 11.62 -4.21 19.77
N THR A 461 10.58 -3.72 20.44
CA THR A 461 10.47 -2.30 20.82
C THR A 461 10.74 -2.03 22.30
N ARG A 462 10.67 -3.06 23.15
CA ARG A 462 10.69 -2.98 24.62
C ARG A 462 9.59 -2.09 25.23
N LEU A 463 8.58 -1.70 24.45
CA LEU A 463 7.45 -0.91 24.91
C LEU A 463 6.35 -1.78 25.52
N LYS A 464 6.16 -1.68 26.85
CA LYS A 464 5.11 -2.43 27.57
C LYS A 464 3.71 -2.08 27.05
N PHE A 465 3.40 -0.79 26.92
CA PHE A 465 2.22 -0.33 26.20
C PHE A 465 2.64 0.09 24.77
N PRO A 466 1.93 -0.36 23.71
CA PRO A 466 0.69 -1.13 23.74
C PRO A 466 0.88 -2.65 23.76
N HIS A 467 2.10 -3.19 23.66
CA HIS A 467 2.30 -4.60 23.27
C HIS A 467 1.87 -5.63 24.31
N ILE A 468 2.23 -5.45 25.58
CA ILE A 468 1.85 -6.39 26.66
C ILE A 468 0.36 -6.29 26.96
N ALA A 469 -0.18 -5.07 26.98
CA ALA A 469 -1.62 -4.86 27.17
C ALA A 469 -2.44 -5.50 26.02
N ASN A 470 -1.92 -5.47 24.79
CA ASN A 470 -2.54 -6.18 23.68
C ASN A 470 -2.37 -7.70 23.79
N ALA A 471 -1.23 -8.19 24.29
CA ALA A 471 -1.04 -9.61 24.57
C ALA A 471 -2.08 -10.12 25.57
N LEU A 472 -2.32 -9.38 26.68
CA LEU A 472 -3.35 -9.70 27.66
C LEU A 472 -4.75 -9.79 27.04
N LYS A 473 -5.09 -8.86 26.13
CA LYS A 473 -6.35 -8.89 25.36
C LYS A 473 -6.55 -10.23 24.65
N TYR A 474 -5.52 -10.70 23.95
CA TYR A 474 -5.61 -11.96 23.22
C TYR A 474 -5.51 -13.18 24.13
N SER A 475 -4.84 -13.10 25.28
CA SER A 475 -4.88 -14.15 26.30
C SER A 475 -6.31 -14.36 26.83
N LEU A 476 -7.04 -13.28 27.12
CA LEU A 476 -8.46 -13.38 27.50
C LEU A 476 -9.31 -13.99 26.39
N LEU A 477 -9.03 -13.65 25.13
CA LEU A 477 -9.74 -14.21 23.98
C LEU A 477 -9.46 -15.71 23.78
N ILE A 478 -8.26 -16.18 24.12
CA ILE A 478 -7.94 -17.62 24.16
C ILE A 478 -8.81 -18.30 25.23
N LEU A 479 -8.91 -17.72 26.43
CA LEU A 479 -9.79 -18.27 27.49
C LEU A 479 -11.25 -18.35 27.03
N VAL A 480 -11.76 -17.32 26.33
CA VAL A 480 -13.10 -17.35 25.71
C VAL A 480 -13.23 -18.55 24.78
N GLY A 481 -12.25 -18.80 23.91
CA GLY A 481 -12.27 -19.89 22.93
C GLY A 481 -12.41 -21.27 23.55
N PHE A 482 -11.83 -21.50 24.74
CA PHE A 482 -11.98 -22.75 25.51
C PHE A 482 -13.23 -22.78 26.41
N SER A 483 -13.68 -21.64 26.92
CA SER A 483 -14.80 -21.57 27.89
C SER A 483 -16.11 -22.12 27.33
N GLN A 484 -16.43 -21.82 26.07
CA GLN A 484 -17.66 -22.27 25.41
C GLN A 484 -17.71 -23.80 25.21
N PRO A 485 -16.72 -24.46 24.57
CA PRO A 485 -16.74 -25.90 24.42
C PRO A 485 -16.62 -26.65 25.76
N LEU A 486 -15.86 -26.11 26.73
CA LEU A 486 -15.79 -26.69 28.07
C LEU A 486 -17.15 -26.68 28.77
N TYR A 487 -17.88 -25.56 28.74
CA TYR A 487 -19.24 -25.50 29.26
C TYR A 487 -20.17 -26.46 28.52
N ALA A 488 -20.10 -26.53 27.19
CA ALA A 488 -20.93 -27.44 26.40
C ALA A 488 -20.72 -28.92 26.76
N SER A 489 -19.50 -29.29 27.17
CA SER A 489 -19.15 -30.67 27.53
C SER A 489 -19.71 -31.14 28.87
N ARG A 490 -19.79 -30.25 29.88
CA ARG A 490 -20.15 -30.62 31.27
C ARG A 490 -21.42 -29.96 31.79
N LYS A 491 -21.79 -28.79 31.27
CA LYS A 491 -22.99 -28.01 31.61
C LYS A 491 -23.22 -27.76 33.11
N THR A 492 -22.15 -27.58 33.88
CA THR A 492 -22.26 -27.24 35.31
C THR A 492 -22.45 -25.73 35.53
N TRP A 493 -23.07 -25.36 36.65
CA TRP A 493 -23.25 -23.95 37.04
C TRP A 493 -21.93 -23.20 37.21
N ASP A 494 -20.90 -23.83 37.78
CA ASP A 494 -19.58 -23.18 37.94
C ASP A 494 -18.95 -22.83 36.58
N LEU A 495 -19.10 -23.71 35.59
CA LEU A 495 -18.59 -23.48 34.24
C LEU A 495 -19.41 -22.44 33.49
N PHE A 496 -20.71 -22.36 33.75
CA PHE A 496 -21.55 -21.28 33.26
C PHE A 496 -21.06 -19.92 33.77
N ILE A 497 -20.83 -19.81 35.09
CA ILE A 497 -20.34 -18.59 35.73
C ILE A 497 -18.95 -18.23 35.20
N TYR A 498 -18.04 -19.21 35.12
CA TYR A 498 -16.70 -19.02 34.54
C TYR A 498 -16.77 -18.48 33.11
N ARG A 499 -17.58 -19.10 32.25
CA ARG A 499 -17.79 -18.66 30.86
C ARG A 499 -18.32 -17.23 30.81
N ALA A 500 -19.37 -16.92 31.58
CA ALA A 500 -19.97 -15.60 31.61
C ALA A 500 -18.97 -14.53 32.09
N MET A 501 -18.18 -14.82 33.11
CA MET A 501 -17.13 -13.95 33.63
C MET A 501 -16.06 -13.65 32.57
N VAL A 502 -15.52 -14.69 31.92
CA VAL A 502 -14.45 -14.54 30.92
C VAL A 502 -14.93 -13.79 29.67
N ILE A 503 -16.14 -14.10 29.17
CA ILE A 503 -16.73 -13.38 28.04
C ILE A 503 -17.00 -11.91 28.41
N SER A 504 -17.57 -11.64 29.59
CA SER A 504 -17.84 -10.27 30.04
C SER A 504 -16.56 -9.44 30.17
N ALA A 505 -15.53 -9.99 30.84
CA ALA A 505 -14.23 -9.35 30.97
C ALA A 505 -13.60 -9.04 29.60
N THR A 506 -13.66 -10.00 28.67
CA THR A 506 -13.11 -9.84 27.31
C THR A 506 -13.88 -8.80 26.50
N SER A 507 -15.22 -8.78 26.59
CA SER A 507 -16.07 -7.80 25.91
C SER A 507 -15.80 -6.39 26.42
N ILE A 508 -15.70 -6.18 27.74
CA ILE A 508 -15.38 -4.87 28.33
C ILE A 508 -13.99 -4.42 27.89
N TYR A 509 -12.97 -5.25 28.12
CA TYR A 509 -11.59 -4.93 27.79
C TYR A 509 -11.42 -4.60 26.31
N SER A 510 -11.97 -5.45 25.42
CA SER A 510 -11.84 -5.26 23.98
C SER A 510 -12.64 -4.07 23.46
N SER A 511 -13.79 -3.75 24.06
CA SER A 511 -14.58 -2.56 23.68
C SER A 511 -13.81 -1.28 24.00
N VAL A 512 -13.22 -1.20 25.19
CA VAL A 512 -12.36 -0.08 25.58
C VAL A 512 -11.13 0.00 24.66
N TRP A 513 -10.49 -1.14 24.37
CA TRP A 513 -9.35 -1.21 23.47
C TRP A 513 -9.66 -0.69 22.07
N ASP A 514 -10.78 -1.13 21.48
CA ASP A 514 -11.17 -0.74 20.13
C ASP A 514 -11.31 0.80 20.03
N VAL A 515 -12.01 1.42 20.98
CA VAL A 515 -12.35 2.85 20.95
C VAL A 515 -11.15 3.75 21.25
N PHE A 516 -10.39 3.42 22.31
CA PHE A 516 -9.33 4.30 22.80
C PHE A 516 -7.97 4.01 22.19
N VAL A 517 -7.64 2.74 21.93
CA VAL A 517 -6.30 2.35 21.46
C VAL A 517 -6.29 2.12 19.96
N ASP A 518 -7.23 1.34 19.43
CA ASP A 518 -7.22 1.01 18.01
C ASP A 518 -7.74 2.17 17.16
N TRP A 519 -8.80 2.85 17.59
CA TRP A 519 -9.39 3.97 16.86
C TRP A 519 -8.84 5.32 17.28
N GLY A 520 -8.29 5.45 18.50
CA GLY A 520 -7.74 6.71 19.00
C GLY A 520 -8.74 7.86 18.90
N ILE A 521 -9.94 7.69 19.47
CA ILE A 521 -11.05 8.65 19.29
C ILE A 521 -10.81 10.01 19.96
N VAL A 522 -9.98 10.04 21.01
CA VAL A 522 -9.60 11.26 21.73
C VAL A 522 -8.44 11.92 20.99
N ARG A 523 -8.74 12.59 19.87
CA ARG A 523 -7.77 13.31 19.06
C ARG A 523 -8.39 14.52 18.35
N ASP A 524 -7.55 15.48 18.00
CA ASP A 524 -8.00 16.73 17.35
C ASP A 524 -8.33 16.55 15.87
N LYS A 525 -7.63 15.64 15.18
CA LYS A 525 -7.75 15.43 13.73
C LYS A 525 -8.59 14.19 13.41
N MET A 526 -9.66 14.38 12.66
CA MET A 526 -10.54 13.31 12.17
C MET A 526 -10.76 13.47 10.66
N MET A 527 -10.65 12.37 9.91
CA MET A 527 -10.91 12.37 8.46
C MET A 527 -12.39 12.19 8.14
N TYR A 528 -13.13 11.47 8.97
CA TYR A 528 -14.56 11.24 8.79
C TYR A 528 -15.39 12.28 9.56
N PRO A 529 -16.68 12.46 9.22
CA PRO A 529 -17.59 13.28 10.03
C PRO A 529 -17.77 12.72 11.45
N ARG A 530 -17.90 13.60 12.46
CA ARG A 530 -17.99 13.20 13.89
C ARG A 530 -19.09 12.17 14.19
N TYR A 531 -20.26 12.29 13.56
CA TYR A 531 -21.37 11.36 13.76
C TYR A 531 -21.01 9.91 13.36
N VAL A 532 -20.11 9.73 12.39
CA VAL A 532 -19.68 8.38 11.94
C VAL A 532 -18.96 7.66 13.07
N TYR A 533 -18.13 8.36 13.85
CA TYR A 533 -17.47 7.78 15.02
C TYR A 533 -18.48 7.45 16.12
N GLY A 534 -19.44 8.33 16.39
CA GLY A 534 -20.53 8.06 17.34
C GLY A 534 -21.31 6.79 16.98
N CYS A 535 -21.76 6.68 15.73
CA CYS A 535 -22.43 5.49 15.23
C CYS A 535 -21.52 4.25 15.31
N GLY A 536 -20.23 4.39 14.99
CA GLY A 536 -19.25 3.32 15.09
C GLY A 536 -19.07 2.79 16.51
N VAL A 537 -18.97 3.68 17.50
CA VAL A 537 -18.84 3.31 18.93
C VAL A 537 -20.07 2.55 19.40
N VAL A 538 -21.27 3.07 19.12
CA VAL A 538 -22.54 2.41 19.47
C VAL A 538 -22.62 1.03 18.82
N PHE A 539 -22.35 0.94 17.52
CA PHE A 539 -22.37 -0.33 16.79
C PHE A 539 -21.35 -1.33 17.35
N ASN A 540 -20.12 -0.90 17.65
CA ASN A 540 -19.11 -1.79 18.22
C ASN A 540 -19.52 -2.30 19.61
N PHE A 541 -20.07 -1.43 20.46
CA PHE A 541 -20.58 -1.82 21.78
C PHE A 541 -21.70 -2.87 21.63
N LEU A 542 -22.74 -2.59 20.85
CA LEU A 542 -23.84 -3.54 20.63
C LEU A 542 -23.35 -4.90 20.11
N CYS A 543 -22.44 -4.90 19.14
CA CYS A 543 -21.87 -6.15 18.61
C CYS A 543 -21.00 -6.89 19.64
N ARG A 544 -20.21 -6.19 20.48
CA ARG A 544 -19.36 -6.81 21.52
C ARG A 544 -20.15 -7.45 22.64
N PHE A 545 -21.37 -6.96 22.91
CA PHE A 545 -22.29 -7.51 23.90
C PHE A 545 -23.44 -8.32 23.27
N SER A 546 -23.36 -8.62 21.97
CA SER A 546 -24.37 -9.43 21.27
C SER A 546 -24.55 -10.83 21.85
N TRP A 547 -23.53 -11.37 22.54
CA TRP A 547 -23.62 -12.64 23.26
C TRP A 547 -24.69 -12.63 24.36
N VAL A 548 -25.07 -11.46 24.89
CA VAL A 548 -26.17 -11.33 25.85
C VAL A 548 -27.50 -11.70 25.20
N LEU A 549 -27.70 -11.33 23.93
CA LEU A 549 -28.93 -11.63 23.19
C LEU A 549 -29.13 -13.14 22.99
N LEU A 550 -28.05 -13.91 22.93
CA LEU A 550 -28.09 -15.37 22.79
C LEU A 550 -28.70 -16.09 24.02
N TYR A 551 -28.85 -15.40 25.15
CA TYR A 551 -29.55 -15.96 26.32
C TYR A 551 -31.06 -15.83 26.23
N TRP A 552 -31.54 -14.82 25.50
CA TRP A 552 -32.96 -14.47 25.42
C TRP A 552 -33.58 -14.89 24.08
N PHE A 553 -32.75 -15.05 23.05
CA PHE A 553 -33.18 -15.34 21.68
C PHE A 553 -32.37 -16.47 21.07
N GLU A 554 -33.06 -17.36 20.36
CA GLU A 554 -32.45 -18.39 19.52
C GLU A 554 -31.94 -17.76 18.22
N ILE A 555 -30.82 -17.04 18.28
CA ILE A 555 -30.20 -16.44 17.09
C ILE A 555 -29.27 -17.47 16.44
N PRO A 556 -29.48 -17.80 15.15
CA PRO A 556 -28.57 -18.68 14.42
C PRO A 556 -27.13 -18.16 14.45
N VAL A 557 -26.16 -19.04 14.71
CA VAL A 557 -24.73 -18.71 14.78
C VAL A 557 -24.22 -18.00 13.52
N PHE A 558 -24.84 -18.28 12.37
CA PHE A 558 -24.59 -17.57 11.12
C PHE A 558 -24.76 -16.04 11.24
N TRP A 559 -25.86 -15.58 11.86
CA TRP A 559 -26.11 -14.14 12.04
C TRP A 559 -25.10 -13.50 12.99
N MET A 560 -24.63 -14.24 13.99
CA MET A 560 -23.56 -13.80 14.87
C MET A 560 -22.23 -13.65 14.12
N ALA A 561 -21.90 -14.61 13.25
CA ALA A 561 -20.72 -14.51 12.39
C ALA A 561 -20.83 -13.34 11.41
N PHE A 562 -22.00 -13.15 10.80
CA PHE A 562 -22.29 -12.00 9.94
C PHE A 562 -22.07 -10.66 10.68
N LEU A 563 -22.64 -10.51 11.88
CA LEU A 563 -22.45 -9.32 12.72
C LEU A 563 -20.98 -9.09 13.10
N GLU A 564 -20.25 -10.14 13.50
CA GLU A 564 -18.83 -10.04 13.85
C GLU A 564 -17.96 -9.62 12.66
N ILE A 565 -18.26 -10.12 11.45
CA ILE A 565 -17.57 -9.70 10.23
C ILE A 565 -17.84 -8.21 9.96
N ASN A 566 -19.10 -7.76 10.02
CA ASN A 566 -19.42 -6.34 9.84
C ASN A 566 -18.70 -5.45 10.87
N ARG A 567 -18.70 -5.85 12.16
CA ARG A 567 -17.98 -5.17 13.23
C ARG A 567 -16.49 -5.05 12.94
N ARG A 568 -15.86 -6.12 12.43
CA ARG A 568 -14.43 -6.10 12.05
C ARG A 568 -14.12 -5.10 10.94
N PHE A 569 -14.99 -4.96 9.94
CA PHE A 569 -14.75 -4.02 8.85
C PHE A 569 -15.06 -2.56 9.24
N VAL A 570 -15.98 -2.33 10.18
CA VAL A 570 -16.09 -1.02 10.84
C VAL A 570 -14.80 -0.70 11.60
N TRP A 571 -14.26 -1.67 12.36
CA TRP A 571 -12.95 -1.51 13.00
C TRP A 571 -11.83 -1.22 11.99
N THR A 572 -11.81 -1.88 10.83
CA THR A 572 -10.85 -1.64 9.75
C THR A 572 -10.87 -0.18 9.29
N VAL A 573 -12.06 0.40 9.08
CA VAL A 573 -12.22 1.77 8.59
C VAL A 573 -11.56 2.79 9.52
N PHE A 574 -11.77 2.66 10.83
CA PHE A 574 -11.20 3.56 11.83
C PHE A 574 -9.74 3.24 12.15
N ARG A 575 -9.36 1.96 12.22
CA ARG A 575 -7.98 1.55 12.53
C ARG A 575 -6.99 2.01 11.46
N VAL A 576 -7.34 1.85 10.19
CA VAL A 576 -6.46 2.26 9.07
C VAL A 576 -6.39 3.78 8.99
N GLU A 577 -7.47 4.50 9.29
CA GLU A 577 -7.44 5.96 9.40
C GLU A 577 -6.51 6.42 10.54
N PHE A 578 -6.60 5.80 11.72
CA PHE A 578 -5.72 6.14 12.84
C PHE A 578 -4.26 5.87 12.52
N GLU A 579 -3.96 4.73 11.89
CA GLU A 579 -2.60 4.42 11.43
C GLU A 579 -2.09 5.44 10.42
N HIS A 580 -2.95 5.87 9.47
CA HIS A 580 -2.60 6.91 8.52
C HIS A 580 -2.25 8.23 9.22
N LEU A 581 -3.05 8.66 10.18
CA LEU A 581 -2.82 9.89 10.92
C LEU A 581 -1.56 9.81 11.78
N ASN A 582 -1.29 8.68 12.43
CA ASN A 582 -0.07 8.48 13.22
C ASN A 582 1.19 8.56 12.36
N ASN A 583 1.17 7.92 11.18
CA ASN A 583 2.26 8.04 10.22
C ASN A 583 2.44 9.52 9.82
N CYS A 584 1.35 10.22 9.51
CA CYS A 584 1.40 11.66 9.19
C CYS A 584 1.92 12.54 10.33
N SER A 585 1.63 12.22 11.59
CA SER A 585 2.12 12.99 12.75
C SER A 585 3.58 12.68 13.07
N GLU A 586 4.02 11.43 12.93
CA GLU A 586 5.43 11.04 13.11
C GLU A 586 6.31 11.80 12.11
N PHE A 587 5.86 11.94 10.85
CA PHE A 587 6.52 12.77 9.85
C PHE A 587 6.55 14.28 10.19
N LYS A 588 5.66 14.76 11.07
CA LYS A 588 5.61 16.17 11.50
C LYS A 588 6.44 16.42 12.75
N SER A 589 6.46 15.48 13.71
CA SER A 589 7.12 15.63 15.00
C SER A 589 8.64 15.49 14.94
N MET A 590 9.20 14.86 13.90
CA MET A 590 10.66 14.77 13.70
C MET A 590 11.35 16.12 13.35
N GLY A 591 10.68 17.27 13.56
CA GLY A 591 11.27 18.61 13.70
C GLY A 591 12.03 19.16 12.49
N SER A 592 12.10 18.36 11.45
CA SER A 592 12.77 18.56 10.20
C SER A 592 11.81 17.94 9.20
N MET A 593 11.69 18.55 8.03
CA MET A 593 11.12 17.85 6.90
C MET A 593 12.12 16.76 6.43
N GLN A 594 12.51 15.86 7.34
CA GLN A 594 12.82 14.47 7.06
C GLN A 594 11.52 13.78 6.68
N LEU A 595 10.94 14.24 5.58
CA LEU A 595 10.42 13.30 4.62
C LEU A 595 11.69 12.54 4.23
N THR A 596 11.96 11.40 4.85
CA THR A 596 13.12 10.58 4.48
C THR A 596 12.73 9.80 3.23
N SER A 597 13.63 9.63 2.29
CA SER A 597 13.41 8.92 1.01
C SER A 597 12.68 7.59 1.18
N ARG A 598 13.02 7.01 2.31
CA ARG A 598 12.46 5.86 2.99
C ARG A 598 11.03 5.96 3.57
N GLU A 599 10.33 7.04 3.35
CA GLU A 599 8.98 7.30 3.90
C GLU A 599 7.99 7.77 2.83
N LEU A 600 8.47 7.88 1.59
CA LEU A 600 7.68 7.35 0.48
C LEU A 600 7.81 5.82 0.41
N PHE A 601 8.98 5.22 0.72
CA PHE A 601 9.15 3.75 0.78
C PHE A 601 10.27 3.24 1.73
N TYR A 602 9.91 2.70 2.90
CA TYR A 602 10.73 1.90 3.84
C TYR A 602 11.86 2.51 4.70
N LYS A 603 11.64 2.61 6.03
CA LYS A 603 12.67 2.62 7.11
C LYS A 603 13.72 1.51 6.91
N ARG A 604 15.02 1.82 7.04
CA ARG A 604 16.10 0.81 7.05
C ARG A 604 16.02 0.07 8.39
N ASP A 605 15.56 -1.18 8.37
CA ASP A 605 15.78 -2.12 9.47
C ASP A 605 17.25 -2.60 9.34
N TYR A 606 18.21 -1.93 10.00
CA TYR A 606 19.50 -2.46 10.49
C TYR A 606 20.33 -1.28 11.04
N GLU A 607 20.29 -1.12 12.37
CA GLU A 607 21.39 -0.67 13.23
C GLU A 607 20.99 -1.09 14.66
N ALA A 608 21.07 -2.40 14.89
CA ALA A 608 21.58 -2.85 16.18
C ALA A 608 23.10 -2.67 16.07
N ASP A 609 23.69 -2.05 17.09
CA ASP A 609 25.12 -1.83 17.30
C ASP A 609 25.79 -0.67 16.55
N ALA A 610 25.62 0.54 17.10
CA ALA A 610 26.69 1.54 17.24
C ALA A 610 26.19 2.70 18.12
N ARG A 611 26.16 2.50 19.45
CA ARG A 611 26.36 3.65 20.36
C ARG A 611 27.86 3.81 20.50
N VAL A 612 28.44 4.71 19.72
CA VAL A 612 29.76 5.27 20.05
C VAL A 612 29.52 6.26 21.18
N ASN A 613 30.31 6.09 22.24
CA ASN A 613 30.41 7.02 23.35
C ASN A 613 30.91 8.37 22.83
N ASP A 614 30.03 9.36 22.79
CA ASP A 614 30.43 10.76 22.88
C ASP A 614 30.16 11.22 24.32
N THR A 615 31.06 10.82 25.22
CA THR A 615 31.36 11.64 26.40
C THR A 615 32.18 12.81 25.88
N GLU A 616 31.51 13.91 25.54
CA GLU A 616 32.18 15.21 25.44
C GLU A 616 32.67 15.60 26.84
N THR A 617 33.98 15.80 26.88
CA THR A 617 34.76 16.42 27.93
C THR A 617 34.27 17.83 28.23
N GLU A 618 33.68 18.02 29.41
CA GLU A 618 33.72 19.32 30.10
C GLU A 618 34.78 19.20 31.20
N ASN A 619 35.94 19.81 30.94
CA ASN A 619 36.86 20.21 31.99
C ASN A 619 37.25 21.68 31.74
N ASP A 620 37.29 22.42 32.84
CA ASP A 620 37.85 23.75 33.06
C ASP A 620 37.03 24.99 32.68
N SER A 621 36.35 25.53 33.71
CA SER A 621 36.78 26.83 34.24
C SER A 621 36.46 26.94 35.73
N SER A 622 37.52 26.84 36.53
CA SER A 622 37.64 27.45 37.83
C SER A 622 37.55 28.97 37.70
N VAL A 623 36.94 29.65 38.68
CA VAL A 623 37.38 30.88 39.35
C VAL A 623 36.28 31.31 40.34
N THR A 624 36.66 31.26 41.62
CA THR A 624 36.07 31.85 42.84
C THR A 624 34.68 31.45 43.31
#